data_AF-A0AAU9WZZ3-F1
#
_entry.id   AF-A0AAU9WZZ3-F1
#
_cell.length_a   1.000
_cell.length_b   1.000
_cell.length_c   1.000
_cell.angle_alpha   90.00
_cell.angle_beta   90.00
_cell.angle_gamma   90.00
#
_symmetry.space_group_name_H-M   'P 1'
#
loop_
_entity.id
_entity.type
_entity.pdbx_description
1 polymer ?
#
loop_
_entity_poly.entity_id
_entity_poly.type
_entity_poly.pdbx_seq_one_letter_code
_entity_poly.pdbx_strand_id
1 'polypeptide(L)'
;MEPGVKELFLRNDNAGCYHKAALLSSAAVIITRQGLVLKDQSFSEANSGKDVCDRKIAPLKAHVDRYVNEGKIATLIHDVTTAVQLKEAFDSYGGSTKQSKC
;
A
#
# COMPACT_ATOMS: atom_id res chain seq x y z
N MET A 1 -12.36 32.00 12.95
CA MET A 1 -10.91 31.72 12.97
C MET A 1 -10.37 32.38 14.23
N GLU A 2 -9.68 31.63 15.09
CA GLU A 2 -9.13 32.24 16.31
C GLU A 2 -8.13 33.34 15.97
N PRO A 3 -8.20 34.50 16.63
CA PRO A 3 -7.23 35.56 16.43
C PRO A 3 -5.84 35.09 16.90
N GLY A 4 -4.91 34.94 15.95
CA GLY A 4 -3.52 34.57 16.24
C GLY A 4 -3.01 33.29 15.60
N VAL A 5 -3.89 32.47 14.99
CA VAL A 5 -3.45 31.28 14.24
C VAL A 5 -2.75 31.72 12.96
N LYS A 6 -1.48 31.32 12.79
CA LYS A 6 -0.63 31.63 11.62
C LYS A 6 -0.22 30.39 10.84
N GLU A 7 -0.25 29.23 11.48
CA GLU A 7 0.29 27.99 10.94
C GLU A 7 -0.75 26.88 10.99
N LEU A 8 -0.72 26.01 9.98
CA LEU A 8 -1.64 24.91 9.84
C LEU A 8 -0.87 23.59 9.68
N PHE A 9 -1.34 22.58 10.40
CA PHE A 9 -0.90 21.19 10.28
C PHE A 9 -2.10 20.37 9.84
N LEU A 10 -2.02 19.75 8.66
CA LEU A 10 -3.11 18.96 8.09
C LEU A 10 -2.83 17.48 8.29
N ARG A 11 -3.77 16.76 8.88
CA ARG A 11 -3.71 15.30 9.00
C ARG A 11 -4.90 14.70 8.27
N ASN A 12 -4.63 13.93 7.23
CA ASN A 12 -5.67 13.24 6.46
C ASN A 12 -5.74 11.76 6.84
N ASP A 13 -6.90 11.15 6.67
CA ASP A 13 -6.99 9.70 6.66
C ASP A 13 -6.33 9.11 5.39
N ASN A 14 -6.24 7.77 5.34
CA ASN A 14 -5.63 7.08 4.21
C ASN A 14 -6.51 7.17 2.94
N ALA A 15 -7.84 7.26 3.04
CA ALA A 15 -8.71 7.46 1.87
C ALA A 15 -8.38 8.78 1.14
N GLY A 16 -7.95 9.76 1.93
CA GLY A 16 -7.40 11.02 1.48
C GLY A 16 -6.17 10.95 0.59
N CYS A 17 -5.49 9.80 0.43
CA CYS A 17 -4.37 9.66 -0.51
C CYS A 17 -4.84 9.47 -1.97
N TYR A 18 -6.03 8.92 -2.20
CA TYR A 18 -6.53 8.61 -3.54
C TYR A 18 -7.11 9.82 -4.27
N HIS A 19 -7.71 10.77 -3.54
CA HIS A 19 -8.37 11.96 -4.09
C HIS A 19 -7.73 13.27 -3.60
N LYS A 20 -6.43 13.22 -3.29
CA LYS A 20 -5.72 14.31 -2.59
C LYS A 20 -5.56 15.58 -3.41
N ALA A 21 -5.51 15.50 -4.73
CA ALA A 21 -5.12 16.64 -5.58
C ALA A 21 -6.10 17.82 -5.49
N ALA A 22 -7.41 17.57 -5.57
CA ALA A 22 -8.44 18.61 -5.45
C ALA A 22 -8.48 19.20 -4.03
N LEU A 23 -8.30 18.36 -3.01
CA LEU A 23 -8.24 18.78 -1.61
C LEU A 23 -7.03 19.68 -1.35
N LEU A 24 -5.85 19.28 -1.83
CA LEU A 24 -4.63 20.08 -1.68
C LEU A 24 -4.71 21.41 -2.42
N SER A 25 -5.24 21.41 -3.64
CA SER A 25 -5.38 22.62 -4.45
C SER A 25 -6.34 23.62 -3.77
N SER A 26 -7.49 23.14 -3.30
CA SER A 26 -8.44 23.99 -2.57
C SER A 26 -7.89 24.46 -1.23
N ALA A 27 -7.24 23.58 -0.46
CA ALA A 27 -6.59 23.94 0.79
C ALA A 27 -5.52 25.02 0.59
N ALA A 28 -4.65 24.89 -0.42
CA ALA A 28 -3.61 25.89 -0.71
C ALA A 28 -4.20 27.27 -1.01
N VAL A 29 -5.29 27.33 -1.78
CA VAL A 29 -6.00 28.59 -2.07
C VAL A 29 -6.60 29.19 -0.81
N ILE A 30 -7.25 28.38 0.04
CA ILE A 30 -7.87 28.85 1.29
C ILE A 30 -6.80 29.35 2.27
N ILE A 31 -5.72 28.60 2.44
CA ILE A 31 -4.60 28.91 3.33
C ILE A 31 -3.96 30.25 2.91
N THR A 32 -3.71 30.41 1.61
CA THR A 32 -3.15 31.68 1.07
C THR A 32 -4.10 32.85 1.29
N ARG A 33 -5.40 32.67 1.02
CA ARG A 33 -6.42 33.72 1.22
C ARG A 33 -6.56 34.15 2.67
N GLN A 34 -6.29 33.24 3.63
CA GLN A 34 -6.34 33.52 5.05
C GLN A 34 -5.01 34.01 5.64
N GLY A 35 -3.95 34.15 4.81
CA GLY A 35 -2.63 34.53 5.28
C GLY A 35 -1.98 33.49 6.20
N LEU A 36 -2.39 32.23 6.06
CA LEU A 36 -1.88 31.08 6.82
C LEU A 36 -0.70 30.43 6.09
N VAL A 37 0.12 29.68 6.84
CA VAL A 37 1.21 28.86 6.31
C VAL A 37 0.94 27.39 6.60
N LEU A 38 0.89 26.55 5.57
CA LEU A 38 0.85 25.10 5.73
C LEU A 38 2.26 24.59 6.10
N LYS A 39 2.44 24.06 7.31
CA LYS A 39 3.74 23.58 7.81
C LYS A 39 3.99 22.12 7.49
N ASP A 40 2.96 21.29 7.65
CA ASP A 40 3.04 19.86 7.40
C ASP A 40 1.70 19.33 6.90
N GLN A 41 1.80 18.30 6.08
CA GLN A 41 0.67 17.46 5.74
C GLN A 41 1.02 16.00 5.91
N SER A 42 0.50 15.40 6.99
CA SER A 42 0.71 14.00 7.34
C SER A 42 -0.55 13.17 7.10
N PHE A 43 -0.36 11.85 7.10
CA PHE A 43 -1.43 10.87 7.06
C PHE A 43 -1.56 10.20 8.43
N SER A 44 -2.77 9.78 8.77
CA SER A 44 -3.01 9.08 10.02
C SER A 44 -2.37 7.70 10.09
N GLU A 45 -2.07 7.10 8.94
CA GLU A 45 -1.53 5.76 8.79
C GLU A 45 -0.30 5.77 7.86
N ALA A 46 0.60 4.80 8.03
CA ALA A 46 1.70 4.63 7.09
C ALA A 46 1.17 4.14 5.73
N ASN A 47 1.53 4.81 4.64
CA ASN A 47 1.17 4.43 3.26
C ASN A 47 1.80 3.10 2.79
N SER A 48 2.30 2.27 3.72
CA SER A 48 3.00 1.00 3.48
C SER A 48 2.02 -0.18 3.27
N GLY A 49 1.15 -0.02 2.27
CA GLY A 49 0.25 -1.06 1.79
C GLY A 49 -1.20 -0.79 2.17
N LYS A 50 -2.04 -0.70 1.13
CA LYS A 50 -3.49 -0.85 1.18
C LYS A 50 -3.86 -2.12 1.97
N ASP A 51 -4.13 -1.98 3.26
CA ASP A 51 -4.59 -3.08 4.13
C ASP A 51 -3.57 -4.23 4.37
N VAL A 52 -3.77 -4.95 5.48
CA VAL A 52 -2.96 -6.13 5.86
C VAL A 52 -3.01 -7.22 4.79
N CYS A 53 -4.07 -7.25 3.98
CA CYS A 53 -4.27 -8.20 2.91
C CYS A 53 -3.30 -7.97 1.74
N ASP A 54 -3.09 -6.73 1.29
CA ASP A 54 -2.15 -6.49 0.18
C ASP A 54 -0.69 -6.73 0.62
N ARG A 55 -0.38 -6.44 1.88
CA ARG A 55 0.93 -6.78 2.46
C ARG A 55 1.17 -8.28 2.50
N LYS A 56 0.14 -9.07 2.80
CA LYS A 56 0.24 -10.55 2.84
C LYS A 56 0.26 -11.18 1.45
N ILE A 57 -0.48 -10.61 0.48
CA ILE A 57 -0.57 -11.20 -0.87
C ILE A 57 0.64 -10.87 -1.74
N ALA A 58 1.32 -9.73 -1.51
CA ALA A 58 2.50 -9.33 -2.28
C ALA A 58 3.63 -10.39 -2.29
N PRO A 59 4.10 -10.92 -1.15
CA PRO A 59 5.11 -11.98 -1.15
C PRO A 59 4.57 -13.29 -1.76
N LEU A 60 3.29 -13.61 -1.55
CA LEU A 60 2.66 -14.80 -2.13
C LEU A 60 2.61 -14.75 -3.67
N LYS A 61 2.33 -13.59 -4.27
CA LYS A 61 2.41 -13.39 -5.72
C LYS A 61 3.82 -13.60 -6.25
N ALA A 62 4.83 -13.05 -5.55
CA ALA A 62 6.23 -13.25 -5.92
C ALA A 62 6.66 -14.73 -5.85
N HIS A 63 6.13 -15.51 -4.90
CA HIS A 63 6.36 -16.95 -4.83
C HIS A 63 5.74 -17.70 -6.02
N VAL A 64 4.51 -17.35 -6.42
CA VAL A 64 3.87 -17.93 -7.61
C VAL A 64 4.66 -17.62 -8.87
N ASP A 65 5.08 -16.37 -9.07
CA ASP A 65 5.86 -15.96 -10.24
C ASP A 65 7.19 -16.72 -10.31
N ARG A 66 7.85 -16.91 -9.17
CA ARG A 66 9.08 -17.71 -9.07
C ARG A 66 8.82 -19.18 -9.41
N TYR A 67 7.79 -19.78 -8.84
CA TYR A 67 7.41 -21.18 -9.06
C TYR A 67 7.16 -21.48 -10.55
N VAL A 68 6.41 -20.60 -11.23
CA VAL A 68 6.15 -20.70 -12.67
C VAL A 68 7.44 -20.54 -13.50
N ASN A 69 8.31 -19.60 -13.12
CA ASN A 69 9.54 -19.34 -13.86
C ASN A 69 10.60 -20.43 -13.70
N GLU A 70 10.70 -21.08 -12.54
CA GLU A 70 11.62 -22.20 -12.35
C GLU A 70 11.22 -23.42 -13.20
N GLY A 71 9.93 -23.65 -13.41
CA GLY A 71 9.46 -24.71 -14.31
C GLY A 71 9.90 -24.51 -15.76
N LYS A 72 9.90 -23.26 -16.23
CA LYS A 72 10.36 -22.91 -17.58
C LYS A 72 11.86 -23.20 -17.78
N ILE A 73 12.67 -23.19 -16.73
CA ILE A 73 14.13 -23.39 -16.79
C ILE A 73 14.50 -24.86 -16.54
N ALA A 74 13.76 -25.57 -15.68
CA ALA A 74 14.13 -26.91 -15.19
C ALA A 74 13.62 -28.09 -16.04
N THR A 75 13.02 -27.86 -17.21
CA THR A 75 12.35 -28.92 -18.02
C THR A 75 11.19 -29.59 -17.26
N LEU A 76 10.58 -28.87 -16.31
CA LEU A 76 9.41 -29.30 -15.53
C LEU A 76 8.27 -28.31 -15.77
N ILE A 77 7.10 -28.75 -16.23
CA ILE A 77 5.99 -27.82 -16.47
C ILE A 77 5.34 -27.46 -15.13
N HIS A 78 5.69 -26.30 -14.57
CA HIS A 78 4.98 -25.69 -13.44
C HIS A 78 3.95 -24.69 -13.98
N ASP A 79 2.70 -25.15 -14.11
CA ASP A 79 1.56 -24.31 -14.46
C ASP A 79 0.62 -24.18 -13.24
N VAL A 80 -0.03 -23.03 -13.14
CA VAL A 80 -0.94 -22.70 -12.04
C VAL A 80 -2.30 -22.38 -12.63
N THR A 81 -3.01 -23.44 -13.04
CA THR A 81 -4.36 -23.36 -13.64
C THR A 81 -5.45 -23.87 -12.70
N THR A 82 -5.06 -24.50 -11.60
CA THR A 82 -5.97 -25.04 -10.59
C THR A 82 -5.70 -24.48 -9.21
N ALA A 83 -6.72 -24.51 -8.34
CA ALA A 83 -6.60 -24.08 -6.95
C ALA A 83 -5.59 -24.92 -6.15
N VAL A 84 -5.42 -26.21 -6.51
CA VAL A 84 -4.45 -27.11 -5.87
C VAL A 84 -3.02 -26.64 -6.19
N GLN A 85 -2.72 -26.37 -7.47
CA GLN A 85 -1.42 -25.87 -7.90
C GLN A 85 -1.10 -24.48 -7.32
N LEU A 86 -2.11 -23.62 -7.18
CA LEU A 86 -1.92 -22.30 -6.55
C LEU A 86 -1.51 -22.45 -5.09
N LYS A 87 -2.12 -23.39 -4.36
CA LYS A 87 -1.75 -23.68 -2.98
C LYS A 87 -0.32 -24.23 -2.89
N GLU A 88 0.05 -25.18 -3.75
CA GLU A 88 1.41 -25.70 -3.83
C GLU A 88 2.43 -24.59 -4.11
N ALA A 89 2.11 -23.68 -5.03
CA ALA A 89 2.94 -22.52 -5.32
C ALA A 89 3.06 -21.55 -4.13
N PHE A 90 2.01 -21.36 -3.34
CA PHE A 90 2.07 -20.55 -2.11
C PHE A 90 2.84 -21.21 -0.97
N ASP A 91 2.75 -22.54 -0.84
CA ASP A 91 3.47 -23.31 0.18
C ASP A 91 4.96 -23.50 -0.18
N SER A 92 5.29 -23.35 -1.46
CA SER A 92 6.67 -23.38 -1.95
C SER A 92 7.55 -22.31 -1.27
N TYR A 93 8.84 -22.63 -1.08
CA TYR A 93 9.84 -21.74 -0.45
C TYR A 93 9.47 -21.25 0.98
N GLY A 94 8.53 -21.90 1.66
CA GLY A 94 8.10 -21.53 3.02
C GLY A 94 7.19 -20.28 3.06
N GLY A 95 6.46 -20.00 1.97
CA GLY A 95 5.56 -18.84 1.88
C GLY A 95 4.44 -18.83 2.93
N SER A 96 3.96 -19.99 3.36
CA SER A 96 2.91 -20.11 4.38
C SER A 96 3.39 -20.03 5.83
N THR A 97 4.67 -20.32 6.12
CA THR A 97 5.22 -20.32 7.48
C THR A 97 5.81 -18.97 7.91
N LYS A 98 6.09 -18.06 6.97
CA LYS A 98 6.57 -16.69 7.27
C LYS A 98 5.47 -15.68 7.60
N GLN A 99 4.21 -16.11 7.70
CA GLN A 99 3.18 -15.29 8.34
C GLN A 99 3.33 -15.37 9.87
N SER A 100 4.47 -14.92 10.40
CA SER A 100 4.59 -14.72 11.85
C SER A 100 3.61 -13.63 12.26
N LYS A 101 2.77 -13.96 13.25
CA LYS A 101 1.79 -13.10 13.92
C LYS A 101 2.14 -11.61 13.80
N CYS A 102 1.32 -10.87 13.04
CA CYS A 102 1.09 -9.46 13.36
C CYS A 102 0.38 -9.38 14.72
#